data_AF-A0A2L2LWI4-F1
#
_entry.id   AF-A0A2L2LWI4-F1
#
_cell.length_a   1.000
_cell.length_b   1.000
_cell.length_c   1.000
_cell.angle_alpha   90.00
_cell.angle_beta   90.00
_cell.angle_gamma   90.00
#
_symmetry.space_group_name_H-M   'P 1'
#
loop_
_entity.id
_entity.type
_entity.pdbx_description
1 polymer ?
#
loop_
_entity_poly.entity_id
_entity_poly.type
_entity_poly.pdbx_seq_one_letter_code
_entity_poly.pdbx_strand_id
1 'polypeptide(L)'
;MNTKVNEGKLISGLDIPRLVREEVGFQFRTPPNGSYQGGSWVDFRLDEHEEEFTIGDLINPRYEFRLKPRTITLNGIEVPASAEDKDYRHQGIWILNSLEPKEYGYVVLDITDELPRYWWRTEEEIKQVVAALRQVFGGSHDN
;
A
#
# COMPACT_ATOMS: atom_id res chain seq x y z
N MET A 1 19.01 -1.57 4.51
CA MET A 1 18.31 -1.37 3.22
C MET A 1 16.83 -1.22 3.51
N ASN A 2 16.22 -0.10 3.10
CA ASN A 2 14.83 0.27 3.42
C ASN A 2 13.84 -0.62 2.64
N THR A 3 13.24 -1.61 3.29
CA THR A 3 12.23 -2.52 2.71
C THR A 3 10.81 -1.93 2.67
N LYS A 4 10.62 -0.67 3.09
CA LYS A 4 9.31 -0.03 3.27
C LYS A 4 8.70 0.63 2.02
N VAL A 5 9.29 0.47 0.83
CA VAL A 5 8.90 1.19 -0.41
C VAL A 5 8.03 0.35 -1.37
N ASN A 6 7.51 -0.81 -0.95
CA ASN A 6 6.85 -1.76 -1.87
C ASN A 6 5.48 -2.27 -1.37
N GLU A 7 4.75 -1.47 -0.60
CA GLU A 7 3.39 -1.84 -0.16
C GLU A 7 2.46 -2.02 -1.37
N GLY A 8 1.68 -3.11 -1.39
CA GLY A 8 0.80 -3.45 -2.52
C GLY A 8 1.48 -3.88 -3.82
N LYS A 9 2.81 -3.77 -3.92
CA LYS A 9 3.59 -4.24 -5.06
C LYS A 9 3.79 -5.76 -4.97
N LEU A 10 3.80 -6.41 -6.14
CA LEU A 10 4.15 -7.83 -6.23
C LEU A 10 5.56 -8.06 -5.67
N ILE A 11 5.70 -9.09 -4.86
CA ILE A 11 6.95 -9.56 -4.28
C ILE A 11 7.27 -10.97 -4.75
N SER A 12 8.54 -11.36 -4.67
CA SER A 12 8.94 -12.72 -5.00
C SER A 12 8.45 -13.67 -3.91
N GLY A 13 7.95 -14.85 -4.30
CA GLY A 13 7.63 -15.89 -3.32
C GLY A 13 8.87 -16.37 -2.53
N LEU A 14 10.09 -16.14 -3.06
CA LEU A 14 11.35 -16.38 -2.33
C LEU A 14 11.54 -15.44 -1.12
N ASP A 15 10.86 -14.28 -1.09
CA ASP A 15 10.93 -13.36 0.04
C ASP A 15 10.04 -13.82 1.21
N ILE A 16 9.08 -14.72 0.97
CA ILE A 16 8.07 -15.11 1.95
C ILE A 16 8.66 -15.69 3.25
N PRO A 17 9.62 -16.64 3.22
CA PRO A 17 10.18 -17.16 4.48
C PRO A 17 10.83 -16.09 5.35
N ARG A 18 11.42 -15.06 4.73
CA ARG A 18 11.99 -13.91 5.44
C ARG A 18 10.88 -13.03 6.03
N LEU A 19 9.84 -12.73 5.26
CA LEU A 19 8.71 -11.89 5.70
C LEU A 19 7.93 -12.55 6.85
N VAL A 20 7.72 -13.87 6.80
CA VAL A 20 7.12 -14.63 7.91
C VAL A 20 7.96 -14.49 9.18
N ARG A 21 9.28 -14.67 9.08
CA ARG A 21 10.19 -14.53 10.24
C ARG A 21 10.23 -13.12 10.81
N GLU A 22 10.17 -12.11 9.95
CA GLU A 22 10.18 -10.69 10.34
C GLU A 22 8.79 -10.19 10.78
N GLU A 23 7.77 -11.05 10.81
CA GLU A 23 6.37 -10.71 11.11
C GLU A 23 5.82 -9.57 10.23
N VAL A 24 6.29 -9.51 8.98
CA VAL A 24 5.84 -8.53 7.99
C VAL A 24 4.61 -9.10 7.27
N GLY A 25 3.47 -8.44 7.45
CA GLY A 25 2.22 -8.84 6.79
C GLY A 25 2.31 -8.79 5.27
N PHE A 26 1.85 -9.85 4.62
CA PHE A 26 1.72 -9.95 3.17
C PHE A 26 0.39 -10.61 2.80
N GLN A 27 0.03 -10.46 1.53
CA GLN A 27 -1.17 -11.06 0.96
C GLN A 27 -0.78 -11.94 -0.23
N PHE A 28 -1.62 -12.93 -0.51
CA PHE A 28 -1.48 -13.77 -1.69
C PHE A 28 -2.80 -13.90 -2.44
N ARG A 29 -2.72 -14.30 -3.71
CA ARG A 29 -3.88 -14.71 -4.51
C ARG A 29 -3.46 -15.67 -5.61
N THR A 30 -4.43 -16.38 -6.18
CA THR A 30 -4.25 -17.00 -7.50
C THR A 30 -4.39 -15.92 -8.59
N PRO A 31 -3.42 -15.75 -9.49
CA PRO A 31 -3.52 -14.77 -10.55
C PRO A 31 -4.59 -15.17 -11.58
N PRO A 32 -5.09 -14.20 -12.37
CA PRO A 32 -5.88 -14.53 -13.53
C PRO A 32 -5.08 -15.40 -14.51
N ASN A 33 -5.74 -16.38 -15.10
CA ASN A 33 -5.28 -17.10 -16.29
C ASN A 33 -6.36 -16.92 -17.36
N GLY A 34 -6.09 -17.05 -18.66
CA GLY A 34 -7.03 -16.61 -19.72
C GLY A 34 -8.52 -17.00 -19.61
N SER A 35 -8.88 -17.97 -18.76
CA SER A 35 -10.26 -18.35 -18.42
C SER A 35 -10.74 -17.97 -16.99
N TYR A 36 -9.83 -17.66 -16.07
CA TYR A 36 -10.10 -17.34 -14.67
C TYR A 36 -9.74 -15.88 -14.36
N GLN A 37 -10.65 -15.13 -13.72
CA GLN A 37 -10.44 -13.71 -13.42
C GLN A 37 -9.44 -13.44 -12.27
N GLY A 38 -8.93 -14.49 -11.62
CA GLY A 38 -8.07 -14.37 -10.46
C GLY A 38 -8.86 -14.38 -9.15
N GLY A 39 -8.19 -14.75 -8.06
CA GLY A 39 -8.74 -14.67 -6.72
C GLY A 39 -8.63 -13.26 -6.13
N SER A 40 -9.42 -12.98 -5.10
CA SER A 40 -9.20 -11.83 -4.22
C SER A 40 -7.88 -11.99 -3.43
N TRP A 41 -7.30 -10.88 -3.01
CA TRP A 41 -6.16 -10.90 -2.09
C TRP A 41 -6.59 -11.42 -0.72
N VAL A 42 -5.83 -12.38 -0.19
CA VAL A 42 -6.03 -12.98 1.13
C VAL A 42 -4.84 -12.65 2.00
N ASP A 43 -5.10 -12.22 3.24
CA ASP A 43 -4.05 -12.00 4.24
C ASP A 43 -3.41 -13.33 4.62
N PHE A 44 -2.08 -13.42 4.53
CA PHE A 44 -1.39 -14.60 5.04
C PHE A 44 -1.40 -14.61 6.56
N ARG A 45 -1.73 -15.77 7.12
CA ARG A 45 -1.84 -16.07 8.54
C ARG A 45 -1.17 -17.41 8.79
N LEU A 46 -0.09 -17.42 9.57
CA LEU A 46 0.71 -18.63 9.77
C LEU A 46 -0.12 -19.76 10.40
N ASP A 47 -0.99 -19.43 11.35
CA ASP A 47 -1.89 -20.36 12.03
C ASP A 47 -2.93 -21.02 11.10
N GLU A 48 -3.32 -20.35 10.02
CA GLU A 48 -4.32 -20.86 9.08
C GLU A 48 -3.68 -21.47 7.82
N HIS A 49 -2.50 -21.00 7.41
CA HIS A 49 -1.91 -21.29 6.10
C HIS A 49 -0.56 -22.04 6.16
N GLU A 50 -0.04 -22.41 7.33
CA GLU A 50 1.23 -23.16 7.45
C GLU A 50 1.22 -24.45 6.61
N GLU A 51 0.09 -25.15 6.54
CA GLU A 51 -0.06 -26.39 5.77
C GLU A 51 -0.40 -26.17 4.29
N GLU A 52 -0.76 -24.94 3.89
CA GLU A 52 -1.26 -24.65 2.53
C GLU A 52 -0.15 -24.37 1.50
N PHE A 53 1.07 -24.08 1.95
CA PHE A 53 2.18 -23.72 1.07
C PHE A 53 3.35 -24.69 1.17
N THR A 54 3.71 -25.29 0.03
CA THR A 54 5.00 -25.95 -0.14
C THR A 54 6.05 -24.98 -0.68
N ILE A 55 7.33 -25.34 -0.59
CA ILE A 55 8.41 -24.60 -1.29
C ILE A 55 8.10 -24.47 -2.80
N GLY A 56 7.46 -25.48 -3.38
CA GLY A 56 7.04 -25.47 -4.78
C GLY A 56 6.05 -24.35 -5.09
N ASP A 57 5.15 -24.03 -4.16
CA ASP A 57 4.14 -22.98 -4.33
C ASP A 57 4.75 -21.57 -4.26
N LEU A 58 5.87 -21.40 -3.53
CA LEU A 58 6.59 -20.13 -3.45
C LEU A 58 7.37 -19.78 -4.71
N ILE A 59 7.73 -20.77 -5.53
CA ILE A 59 8.48 -20.56 -6.78
C ILE A 59 7.60 -20.68 -8.03
N ASN A 60 6.39 -21.20 -7.88
CA ASN A 60 5.46 -21.41 -8.98
C ASN A 60 4.60 -20.16 -9.23
N PRO A 61 4.38 -19.74 -10.48
CA PRO A 61 3.47 -18.63 -10.82
C PRO A 61 1.99 -18.89 -10.50
N ARG A 62 1.63 -20.03 -9.89
CA ARG A 62 0.29 -20.31 -9.37
C ARG A 62 -0.18 -19.29 -8.33
N TYR A 63 0.75 -18.67 -7.61
CA TYR A 63 0.44 -17.63 -6.65
C TYR A 63 1.16 -16.33 -6.96
N GLU A 64 0.45 -15.23 -6.78
CA GLU A 64 1.03 -13.90 -6.66
C GLU A 64 1.05 -13.51 -5.19
N PHE A 65 2.13 -12.88 -4.77
CA PHE A 65 2.31 -12.36 -3.43
C PHE A 65 2.50 -10.85 -3.50
N ARG A 66 2.00 -10.11 -2.52
CA ARG A 66 2.28 -8.68 -2.34
C ARG A 66 2.44 -8.35 -0.86
N LEU A 67 3.21 -7.30 -0.54
CA LEU A 67 3.17 -6.76 0.82
C LEU A 67 1.77 -6.25 1.13
N LYS A 68 1.29 -6.51 2.36
CA LYS A 68 -0.04 -6.08 2.79
C LYS A 68 -0.12 -4.56 2.68
N PRO A 69 -1.01 -4.00 1.84
CA PRO A 69 -1.15 -2.56 1.71
C PRO A 69 -1.56 -1.97 3.07
N ARG A 70 -0.86 -0.94 3.57
CA ARG A 70 -1.39 -0.16 4.69
C ARG A 70 -2.47 0.74 4.13
N THR A 71 -3.72 0.43 4.46
CA THR A 71 -4.90 1.14 3.95
C THR A 71 -5.77 1.61 5.10
N ILE A 72 -6.52 2.69 4.86
CA ILE A 72 -7.60 3.17 5.71
C ILE A 72 -8.88 3.22 4.89
N THR A 73 -10.01 3.07 5.56
CA THR A 73 -11.32 3.15 4.92
C THR A 73 -11.85 4.59 4.97
N LEU A 74 -12.10 5.20 3.82
CA LEU A 74 -12.80 6.48 3.66
C LEU A 74 -14.18 6.23 3.07
N ASN A 75 -15.23 6.25 3.91
CA ASN A 75 -16.62 6.01 3.50
C ASN A 75 -16.82 4.75 2.64
N GLY A 76 -16.16 3.64 3.02
CA GLY A 76 -16.20 2.36 2.29
C GLY A 76 -15.19 2.23 1.15
N ILE A 77 -14.36 3.25 0.89
CA ILE A 77 -13.28 3.21 -0.11
C ILE A 77 -11.95 2.98 0.61
N GLU A 78 -11.24 1.91 0.27
CA GLU A 78 -9.89 1.65 0.76
C GLU A 78 -8.88 2.56 0.06
N VAL A 79 -8.12 3.33 0.83
CA VAL A 79 -7.04 4.19 0.33
C VAL A 79 -5.76 3.99 1.13
N PRO A 80 -4.58 4.31 0.57
CA PRO A 80 -3.31 4.23 1.30
C PRO A 80 -3.35 5.02 2.62
N ALA A 81 -2.95 4.36 3.70
CA ALA A 81 -2.77 5.01 5.00
C ALA A 81 -1.61 6.01 4.92
N SER A 82 -1.67 7.07 5.74
CA SER A 82 -0.51 7.95 5.91
C SER A 82 0.68 7.19 6.46
N ALA A 83 1.88 7.58 6.08
CA ALA A 83 3.09 6.97 6.59
C ALA A 83 3.34 7.32 8.07
N GLU A 84 3.79 6.33 8.84
CA GLU A 84 4.07 6.47 10.29
C GLU A 84 5.57 6.48 10.61
N ASP A 85 6.42 6.41 9.59
CA ASP A 85 7.87 6.30 9.78
C ASP A 85 8.45 7.61 10.31
N LYS A 86 9.12 7.53 11.47
CA LYS A 86 9.77 8.69 12.12
C LYS A 86 11.06 9.16 11.39
N ASP A 87 11.64 8.30 10.54
CA ASP A 87 12.92 8.53 9.85
C ASP A 87 12.74 8.91 8.37
N TYR A 88 11.91 9.92 8.11
CA TYR A 88 11.79 10.54 6.78
C TYR A 88 12.41 11.94 6.69
N ARG A 89 13.15 12.33 7.74
CA ARG A 89 13.90 13.60 7.75
C ARG A 89 14.82 13.63 6.52
N HIS A 90 14.80 14.75 5.79
CA HIS A 90 15.59 14.99 4.56
C HIS A 90 15.15 14.24 3.29
N GLN A 91 14.00 13.58 3.29
CA GLN A 91 13.38 13.06 2.05
C GLN A 91 12.13 13.86 1.76
N GLY A 92 11.81 14.02 0.47
CA GLY A 92 10.57 14.67 0.12
C GLY A 92 9.37 13.74 0.26
N ILE A 93 8.27 14.34 0.66
CA ILE A 93 7.02 13.71 1.06
C ILE A 93 5.87 14.30 0.25
N TRP A 94 4.79 13.54 0.14
CA TRP A 94 3.55 14.01 -0.47
C TRP A 94 2.51 14.35 0.60
N ILE A 95 1.92 15.53 0.51
CA ILE A 95 0.92 16.03 1.48
C ILE A 95 -0.32 16.55 0.76
N LEU A 96 -1.46 16.53 1.45
CA LEU A 96 -2.63 17.27 1.00
C LEU A 96 -2.31 18.77 1.06
N ASN A 97 -2.62 19.49 -0.01
CA ASN A 97 -2.28 20.90 -0.12
C ASN A 97 -3.42 21.65 -0.81
N SER A 98 -4.16 22.42 -0.03
CA SER A 98 -5.29 23.23 -0.52
C SER A 98 -4.87 24.42 -1.39
N LEU A 99 -3.58 24.75 -1.46
CA LEU A 99 -3.06 25.83 -2.30
C LEU A 99 -2.77 25.38 -3.74
N GLU A 100 -2.76 24.07 -3.99
CA GLU A 100 -2.50 23.50 -5.30
C GLU A 100 -3.82 23.12 -5.98
N PRO A 101 -4.03 23.41 -7.28
CA PRO A 101 -5.25 23.02 -8.00
C PRO A 101 -5.53 21.51 -7.98
N LYS A 102 -4.46 20.71 -7.87
CA LYS A 102 -4.54 19.25 -7.75
C LYS A 102 -4.86 18.76 -6.33
N GLU A 103 -4.87 19.66 -5.34
CA GLU A 103 -5.19 19.43 -3.91
C GLU A 103 -4.15 18.60 -3.15
N TYR A 104 -2.97 18.39 -3.74
CA TYR A 104 -1.81 17.76 -3.10
C TYR A 104 -0.50 18.37 -3.60
N GLY A 105 0.59 18.18 -2.86
CA GLY A 105 1.91 18.72 -3.21
C GLY A 105 3.06 17.88 -2.68
N TYR A 106 4.24 18.10 -3.27
CA TYR A 106 5.50 17.51 -2.82
C TYR A 106 6.26 18.55 -1.98
N VAL A 107 6.69 18.15 -0.79
CA VAL A 107 7.41 19.01 0.16
C VAL A 107 8.69 18.31 0.58
N VAL A 108 9.79 19.05 0.64
CA VAL A 108 11.05 18.57 1.23
C VAL A 108 11.19 19.22 2.60
N LEU A 109 11.36 18.40 3.63
CA LEU A 109 11.51 18.86 5.01
C LEU A 109 12.99 19.05 5.34
N ASP A 110 13.33 20.17 5.96
CA ASP A 110 14.63 20.42 6.57
C ASP A 110 14.74 19.75 7.95
N ILE A 111 15.94 19.73 8.54
CA ILE A 111 16.23 19.12 9.84
C ILE A 111 15.39 19.70 10.98
N THR A 112 15.00 20.97 10.82
CA THR A 112 14.23 21.75 11.80
C THR A 112 12.74 21.60 11.61
N ASP A 113 12.28 21.07 10.48
CA ASP A 113 10.86 20.99 10.19
C ASP A 113 10.21 19.85 10.96
N GLU A 114 9.02 20.11 11.49
CA GLU A 114 8.18 19.07 12.07
C GLU A 114 7.55 18.24 10.95
N LEU A 115 7.60 16.92 11.09
CA LEU A 115 6.96 16.01 10.15
C LEU A 115 5.43 16.23 10.21
N PRO A 116 4.76 16.54 9.09
CA PRO A 116 3.31 16.66 9.05
C PRO A 116 2.65 15.39 9.57
N ARG A 117 1.48 15.54 10.20
CA ARG A 117 0.75 14.39 10.76
C ARG A 117 0.29 13.39 9.69
N TYR A 118 -0.04 13.88 8.49
CA TYR A 118 -0.52 13.07 7.37
C TYR A 118 0.33 13.35 6.14
N TRP A 119 1.05 12.33 5.68
CA TRP A 119 1.89 12.39 4.49
C TRP A 119 2.03 11.00 3.88
N TRP A 120 2.41 10.95 2.62
CA TRP A 120 2.57 9.73 1.82
C TRP A 120 3.94 9.68 1.16
N ARG A 121 4.43 8.47 0.88
CA ARG A 121 5.77 8.22 0.35
C ARG A 121 5.82 8.47 -1.14
N THR A 122 4.73 8.22 -1.86
CA THR A 122 4.67 8.33 -3.33
C THR A 122 3.54 9.23 -3.80
N GLU A 123 3.66 9.72 -5.04
CA GLU A 123 2.61 10.53 -5.65
C GLU A 123 1.35 9.68 -5.90
N GLU A 124 1.53 8.42 -6.27
CA GLU A 124 0.44 7.48 -6.54
C GLU A 124 -0.40 7.22 -5.30
N GLU A 125 0.22 7.15 -4.12
CA GLU A 125 -0.49 6.99 -2.86
C GLU A 125 -1.43 8.17 -2.60
N ILE A 126 -0.92 9.40 -2.70
CA ILE A 126 -1.73 10.58 -2.43
C ILE A 126 -2.80 10.84 -3.50
N LYS A 127 -2.53 10.49 -4.77
CA LYS A 127 -3.52 10.56 -5.85
C LYS A 127 -4.74 9.69 -5.55
N GLN A 128 -4.55 8.49 -5.01
CA GLN A 128 -5.65 7.60 -4.62
C GLN A 128 -6.48 8.21 -3.48
N VAL A 129 -5.81 8.80 -2.49
CA VAL A 129 -6.47 9.48 -1.37
C VAL A 129 -7.31 10.66 -1.87
N VAL A 130 -6.74 11.53 -2.70
CA VAL A 130 -7.45 12.69 -3.27
C VAL A 130 -8.62 12.25 -4.15
N ALA A 131 -8.46 11.21 -4.96
CA ALA A 131 -9.54 10.67 -5.78
C ALA A 131 -10.72 10.17 -4.90
N ALA A 132 -10.42 9.45 -3.82
CA ALA A 132 -11.45 9.00 -2.88
C ALA A 132 -12.12 10.18 -2.17
N LEU A 133 -11.35 11.18 -1.73
CA LEU A 133 -11.91 12.39 -1.10
C LEU A 133 -12.85 13.13 -2.06
N ARG A 134 -12.48 13.28 -3.34
CA ARG A 134 -13.35 13.87 -4.37
C ARG A 134 -14.61 13.05 -4.60
N GLN A 135 -14.51 11.73 -4.60
CA GLN A 135 -15.67 10.86 -4.74
C GLN A 135 -16.62 10.98 -3.55
N VAL A 136 -16.08 11.07 -2.32
CA VAL A 136 -16.88 11.12 -1.09
C VAL A 136 -17.48 12.50 -0.85
N PHE A 137 -16.71 13.57 -1.10
CA PHE A 137 -17.06 14.94 -0.70
C PHE A 137 -17.26 15.91 -1.87
N GLY A 138 -16.73 15.62 -3.06
CA GLY A 138 -16.80 16.48 -4.24
C GLY A 138 -18.08 16.34 -5.06
N GLY A 139 -19.20 16.00 -4.40
CA GLY A 139 -20.47 15.68 -5.05
C GLY A 139 -20.87 16.63 -6.19
N SER A 140 -21.47 16.05 -7.24
CA SER A 140 -22.04 16.74 -8.40
C SER A 140 -22.65 18.09 -8.03
N HIS A 141 -22.08 19.17 -8.57
CA HIS A 141 -22.80 20.43 -8.75
C HIS A 141 -23.85 20.26 -9.86
N ASP A 142 -24.91 19.51 -9.54
CA ASP A 142 -26.20 19.64 -10.22
C ASP A 142 -27.19 20.17 -9.17
N ASN A 143 -27.20 21.49 -8.99
CA ASN A 143 -28.31 22.21 -8.36
C ASN A 143 -28.52 23.55 -9.05
#